data_AF-A0A9W7DVW4-F1
#
_entry.id   AF-A0A9W7DVW4-F1
#
_cell.length_a   1.000
_cell.length_b   1.000
_cell.length_c   1.000
_cell.angle_alpha   90.00
_cell.angle_beta   90.00
_cell.angle_gamma   90.00
#
_symmetry.space_group_name_H-M   'P 1'
#
loop_
_entity.id
_entity.type
_entity.pdbx_description
1 polymer ?
#
loop_
_entity_poly.entity_id
_entity_poly.type
_entity_poly.pdbx_seq_one_letter_code
_entity_poly.pdbx_strand_id
1 'polypeptide(L)'
;GETGWYWNRESSAGCSSFISMLHQSSSVPLASGLTVEVNLTTVRSPFRAGTRYTRRGGDAEGWVANEATTRLQARIVGPGGGDPPGDELSFFTTRGSIPLVWSSPMTVGKYNPKVRLSPDVRGNGDACYRHFRRLERRWGGVAVVNLVDKGGSGQGRLGEAFRITTAACKRWGANVGWGWWDFHEITREMGYDEGVERI
;
A
#
# COMPACT_ATOMS: atom_id res chain seq x y z
N GLY A 1 15.52 10.11 -11.63
CA GLY A 1 14.59 9.38 -12.53
C GLY A 1 14.37 7.99 -11.97
N GLU A 2 13.15 7.69 -11.52
CA GLU A 2 12.84 6.44 -10.82
C GLU A 2 12.71 5.28 -11.82
N THR A 3 13.74 4.43 -11.88
CA THR A 3 13.86 3.26 -12.78
C THR A 3 13.02 2.05 -12.35
N GLY A 4 12.08 2.26 -11.43
CA GLY A 4 11.36 1.23 -10.71
C GLY A 4 9.93 0.94 -11.20
N TRP A 5 9.62 1.11 -12.48
CA TRP A 5 8.22 1.04 -12.92
C TRP A 5 8.03 0.32 -14.26
N TYR A 6 9.02 -0.45 -14.72
CA TYR A 6 9.06 -0.98 -16.08
C TYR A 6 8.97 -2.51 -16.09
N TRP A 7 7.86 -3.08 -16.58
CA TRP A 7 7.73 -4.53 -16.83
C TRP A 7 7.94 -4.91 -18.31
N ASN A 8 7.82 -3.96 -19.22
CA ASN A 8 7.83 -4.13 -20.67
C ASN A 8 9.04 -3.45 -21.32
N ARG A 9 10.20 -3.42 -20.64
CA ARG A 9 11.41 -2.76 -21.15
C ARG A 9 11.77 -3.21 -22.57
N GLU A 10 11.54 -4.48 -22.89
CA GLU A 10 11.84 -5.05 -24.21
C GLU A 10 10.75 -4.78 -25.27
N SER A 11 9.52 -4.41 -24.87
CA SER A 11 8.36 -4.29 -25.77
C SER A 11 7.83 -2.85 -25.95
N SER A 12 8.39 -1.87 -25.24
CA SER A 12 7.79 -0.53 -25.11
C SER A 12 8.80 0.61 -25.10
N ALA A 13 9.81 0.54 -25.98
CA ALA A 13 10.62 1.71 -26.30
C ALA A 13 9.72 2.81 -26.93
N GLY A 14 9.07 3.64 -26.11
CA GLY A 14 8.30 4.80 -26.56
C GLY A 14 6.95 5.08 -25.90
N CYS A 15 6.37 4.18 -25.09
CA CYS A 15 5.06 4.42 -24.45
C CYS A 15 5.19 4.62 -22.93
N SER A 16 4.85 5.81 -22.44
CA SER A 16 5.21 6.33 -21.11
C SER A 16 4.14 6.21 -20.01
N SER A 17 3.17 5.28 -20.08
CA SER A 17 2.05 5.36 -19.11
C SER A 17 1.30 4.04 -18.84
N PHE A 18 1.62 3.46 -17.67
CA PHE A 18 0.83 2.60 -16.77
C PHE A 18 0.43 1.17 -17.20
N ILE A 19 0.58 0.22 -16.26
CA ILE A 19 0.22 -1.21 -16.43
C ILE A 19 -1.21 -1.51 -15.93
N SER A 20 -1.76 -0.68 -15.04
CA SER A 20 -3.20 -0.58 -14.74
C SER A 20 -3.41 0.70 -13.94
N MET A 21 -4.02 1.71 -14.57
CA MET A 21 -4.45 2.92 -13.89
C MET A 21 -5.97 2.89 -13.80
N LEU A 22 -6.50 3.07 -12.59
CA LEU A 22 -7.90 3.44 -12.40
C LEU A 22 -7.92 4.93 -12.12
N HIS A 23 -8.70 5.68 -12.89
CA HIS A 23 -8.90 7.10 -12.69
C HIS A 23 -10.39 7.39 -12.71
N GLN A 24 -10.86 8.14 -11.72
CA GLN A 24 -12.22 8.64 -11.64
C GLN A 24 -12.17 10.11 -11.23
N SER A 25 -12.95 10.94 -11.90
CA SER A 25 -13.08 12.37 -11.61
C SER A 25 -14.53 12.72 -11.36
N SER A 26 -14.77 13.70 -10.49
CA SER A 26 -16.08 14.29 -10.24
C SER A 26 -15.90 15.78 -9.97
N SER A 27 -16.90 16.57 -10.35
CA SER A 27 -16.89 18.03 -10.18
C SER A 27 -18.17 18.48 -9.49
N VAL A 28 -18.05 19.36 -8.50
CA VAL A 28 -19.18 19.93 -7.76
C VAL A 28 -19.12 21.45 -7.84
N PRO A 29 -20.15 22.12 -8.41
CA PRO A 29 -20.20 23.58 -8.42
C PRO A 29 -20.48 24.12 -7.01
N LEU A 30 -19.83 25.22 -6.66
CA LEU A 30 -20.02 25.96 -5.42
C LEU A 30 -20.92 27.18 -5.65
N ALA A 31 -21.60 27.63 -4.60
CA ALA A 31 -22.43 28.85 -4.63
C ALA A 31 -21.64 30.12 -5.02
N SER A 32 -20.31 30.11 -4.85
CA SER A 32 -19.41 31.20 -5.25
C SER A 32 -19.15 31.27 -6.77
N GLY A 33 -19.68 30.34 -7.57
CA GLY A 33 -19.38 30.23 -9.01
C GLY A 33 -18.08 29.49 -9.33
N LEU A 34 -17.38 28.99 -8.31
CA LEU A 34 -16.23 28.09 -8.43
C LEU A 34 -16.68 26.63 -8.53
N THR A 35 -15.79 25.74 -8.95
CA THR A 35 -16.03 24.30 -9.01
C THR A 35 -14.98 23.56 -8.20
N VAL A 36 -15.37 22.58 -7.37
CA VAL A 36 -14.43 21.65 -6.75
C VAL A 36 -14.33 20.42 -7.63
N GLU A 37 -13.12 20.10 -8.09
CA GLU A 37 -12.83 18.86 -8.79
C GLU A 37 -12.14 17.88 -7.85
N VAL A 38 -12.65 16.65 -7.81
CA VAL A 38 -12.09 15.54 -7.03
C VAL A 38 -11.65 14.45 -7.98
N ASN A 39 -10.36 14.09 -7.92
CA ASN A 39 -9.73 13.08 -8.76
C ASN A 39 -9.20 11.93 -7.90
N LEU A 40 -9.68 10.72 -8.15
CA LEU A 40 -9.18 9.49 -7.55
C LEU A 40 -8.35 8.73 -8.59
N THR A 41 -7.07 8.53 -8.33
CA THR A 41 -6.17 7.79 -9.24
C THR A 41 -5.47 6.67 -8.50
N THR A 42 -5.57 5.43 -8.97
CA THR A 42 -4.83 4.28 -8.42
C THR A 42 -3.90 3.70 -9.46
N VAL A 43 -2.63 3.52 -9.09
CA VAL A 43 -1.58 2.93 -9.92
C VAL A 43 -1.03 1.69 -9.24
N ARG A 44 -0.97 0.57 -9.97
CA ARG A 44 -0.39 -0.68 -9.46
C ARG A 44 1.09 -0.79 -9.83
N SER A 45 1.90 -1.21 -8.86
CA SER A 45 3.32 -1.51 -9.07
C SER A 45 3.49 -2.70 -10.02
N PRO A 46 4.43 -2.62 -10.98
CA PRO A 46 4.77 -3.76 -11.83
C PRO A 46 5.60 -4.81 -11.11
N PHE A 47 6.29 -4.43 -10.04
CA PHE A 47 7.21 -5.32 -9.35
C PHE A 47 6.49 -6.34 -8.51
N ARG A 48 7.05 -7.56 -8.51
CA ARG A 48 6.41 -8.77 -7.97
C ARG A 48 4.93 -8.86 -8.35
N ALA A 49 4.59 -8.52 -9.60
CA ALA A 49 3.25 -8.75 -10.12
C ALA A 49 2.94 -10.26 -10.15
N GLY A 50 1.71 -10.61 -9.78
CA GLY A 50 1.23 -11.98 -9.71
C GLY A 50 -0.21 -12.01 -9.22
N THR A 51 -0.85 -13.17 -9.25
CA THR A 51 -2.21 -13.31 -8.73
C THR A 51 -2.19 -13.44 -7.20
N ARG A 52 -3.29 -13.07 -6.53
CA ARG A 52 -3.44 -13.04 -5.06
C ARG A 52 -3.03 -14.35 -4.36
N TYR A 53 -3.13 -15.49 -5.04
CA TYR A 53 -2.80 -16.81 -4.51
C TYR A 53 -1.42 -17.34 -4.94
N THR A 54 -0.75 -16.70 -5.89
CA THR A 54 0.55 -17.15 -6.42
C THR A 54 1.72 -16.31 -5.90
N ARG A 55 1.49 -15.02 -5.56
CA ARG A 55 2.57 -14.12 -5.11
C ARG A 55 2.20 -13.29 -3.89
N ARG A 56 2.99 -13.44 -2.82
CA ARG A 56 2.84 -12.77 -1.51
C ARG A 56 4.21 -12.39 -0.94
N GLY A 57 4.25 -11.48 0.03
CA GLY A 57 5.48 -11.05 0.69
C GLY A 57 6.26 -9.95 -0.03
N GLY A 58 7.52 -9.82 0.35
CA GLY A 58 8.57 -9.07 -0.32
C GLY A 58 9.61 -9.99 -0.99
N ASP A 59 10.48 -9.41 -1.81
CA ASP A 59 11.74 -10.00 -2.27
C ASP A 59 12.95 -9.38 -1.56
N ALA A 60 14.15 -9.83 -1.90
CA ALA A 60 15.39 -9.34 -1.29
C ALA A 60 15.64 -7.86 -1.59
N GLU A 61 15.11 -7.36 -2.71
CA GLU A 61 15.25 -5.98 -3.17
C GLU A 61 14.28 -5.02 -2.45
N GLY A 62 13.28 -5.54 -1.72
CA GLY A 62 12.30 -4.74 -0.98
C GLY A 62 11.06 -4.35 -1.81
N TRP A 63 10.81 -5.04 -2.93
CA TRP A 63 9.54 -4.96 -3.63
C TRP A 63 8.53 -5.88 -2.99
N VAL A 64 7.30 -5.40 -2.80
CA VAL A 64 6.21 -6.22 -2.25
C VAL A 64 5.21 -6.59 -3.34
N ALA A 65 4.63 -7.77 -3.22
CA ALA A 65 3.59 -8.20 -4.15
C ALA A 65 2.36 -7.31 -4.01
N ASN A 66 1.67 -7.07 -5.13
CA ASN A 66 0.39 -6.36 -5.20
C ASN A 66 0.43 -4.95 -4.58
N GLU A 67 1.59 -4.28 -4.63
CA GLU A 67 1.71 -2.88 -4.24
C GLU A 67 0.87 -2.01 -5.19
N ALA A 68 0.05 -1.14 -4.63
CA ALA A 68 -0.71 -0.14 -5.37
C ALA A 68 -0.79 1.14 -4.55
N THR A 69 -0.66 2.28 -5.23
CA THR A 69 -0.77 3.60 -4.64
C THR A 69 -2.03 4.28 -5.17
N THR A 70 -2.83 4.83 -4.27
CA THR A 70 -4.01 5.62 -4.58
C THR A 70 -3.77 7.06 -4.18
N ARG A 71 -4.05 8.00 -5.08
CA ARG A 71 -4.05 9.45 -4.86
C ARG A 71 -5.48 9.95 -4.91
N LEU A 72 -5.92 10.65 -3.87
CA LEU A 72 -7.13 11.47 -3.85
C LEU A 72 -6.69 12.93 -3.93
N GLN A 73 -7.04 13.60 -5.03
CA GLN A 73 -6.71 15.00 -5.26
C GLN A 73 -8.00 15.82 -5.28
N ALA A 74 -7.99 16.97 -4.63
CA ALA A 74 -9.07 17.95 -4.65
C ALA A 74 -8.50 19.31 -5.06
N ARG A 75 -9.13 19.99 -6.02
CA ARG A 75 -8.74 21.33 -6.47
C ARG A 75 -9.94 22.22 -6.74
N ILE A 76 -9.74 23.52 -6.63
CA ILE A 76 -10.75 24.54 -6.93
C ILE A 76 -10.47 25.09 -8.33
N VAL A 77 -11.49 25.09 -9.19
CA VAL A 77 -11.45 25.57 -10.58
C VAL A 77 -12.39 26.75 -10.73
N GLY A 78 -11.96 27.74 -11.52
CA GLY A 78 -12.66 29.01 -11.68
C GLY A 78 -13.64 29.00 -12.84
N PRO A 79 -14.44 30.08 -12.98
CA PRO A 79 -15.35 30.23 -14.11
C PRO A 79 -14.56 30.23 -15.42
N GLY A 80 -14.90 29.33 -16.34
CA GLY A 80 -14.22 29.21 -17.64
C GLY A 80 -13.06 28.20 -17.68
N GLY A 81 -12.86 27.39 -16.64
CA GLY A 81 -11.86 26.31 -16.64
C GLY A 81 -10.42 26.76 -16.44
N GLY A 82 -10.21 28.06 -16.19
CA GLY A 82 -8.93 28.57 -15.70
C GLY A 82 -8.76 28.22 -14.22
N ASP A 83 -7.53 27.89 -13.82
CA ASP A 83 -7.17 27.71 -12.42
C ASP A 83 -7.13 29.11 -11.75
N PRO A 84 -8.09 29.51 -10.90
CA PRO A 84 -7.87 30.62 -10.00
C PRO A 84 -6.68 30.25 -9.10
N PRO A 85 -5.96 31.22 -8.54
CA PRO A 85 -5.03 30.91 -7.46
C PRO A 85 -5.81 30.22 -6.33
N GLY A 86 -5.58 28.92 -6.17
CA GLY A 86 -6.31 28.06 -5.24
C GLY A 86 -5.43 26.91 -4.82
N ASP A 87 -5.64 26.42 -3.60
CA ASP A 87 -4.85 25.34 -3.03
C ASP A 87 -5.29 23.99 -3.63
N GLU A 88 -4.33 23.23 -4.16
CA GLU A 88 -4.51 21.82 -4.49
C GLU A 88 -4.19 20.98 -3.25
N LEU A 89 -5.12 20.11 -2.85
CA LEU A 89 -4.88 19.12 -1.81
C LEU A 89 -4.74 17.73 -2.43
N SER A 90 -3.69 17.00 -2.07
CA SER A 90 -3.51 15.60 -2.46
C SER A 90 -3.25 14.72 -1.25
N PHE A 91 -3.98 13.62 -1.14
CA PHE A 91 -3.80 12.56 -0.15
C PHE A 91 -3.39 11.26 -0.82
N PHE A 92 -2.38 10.59 -0.26
CA PHE A 92 -1.83 9.36 -0.83
C PHE A 92 -1.97 8.19 0.15
N THR A 93 -2.43 7.06 -0.35
CA THR A 93 -2.40 5.78 0.38
C THR A 93 -1.66 4.74 -0.45
N THR A 94 -0.93 3.86 0.21
CA THR A 94 -0.30 2.70 -0.44
C THR A 94 -0.78 1.44 0.26
N ARG A 95 -1.18 0.45 -0.54
CA ARG A 95 -1.51 -0.90 -0.06
C ARG A 95 -0.59 -1.91 -0.73
N GLY A 96 -0.24 -2.98 -0.05
CA GLY A 96 0.64 -4.01 -0.58
C GLY A 96 0.74 -5.21 0.35
N SER A 97 1.50 -6.23 -0.06
CA SER A 97 1.82 -7.34 0.83
C SER A 97 2.75 -6.92 1.96
N ILE A 98 2.76 -7.68 3.05
CA ILE A 98 3.70 -7.50 4.16
C ILE A 98 5.14 -7.63 3.62
N PRO A 99 6.04 -6.67 3.90
CA PRO A 99 7.41 -6.59 3.35
C PRO A 99 8.38 -7.58 4.03
N LEU A 100 7.93 -8.83 4.17
CA LEU A 100 8.71 -9.97 4.62
C LEU A 100 8.70 -11.04 3.54
N VAL A 101 9.69 -11.91 3.51
CA VAL A 101 9.74 -13.05 2.60
C VAL A 101 8.83 -14.15 3.14
N TRP A 102 7.61 -14.23 2.60
CA TRP A 102 6.63 -15.25 2.99
C TRP A 102 5.76 -15.71 1.82
N SER A 103 5.17 -16.89 1.98
CA SER A 103 4.24 -17.48 1.03
C SER A 103 3.05 -18.09 1.76
N SER A 104 1.94 -18.26 1.02
CA SER A 104 0.77 -18.99 1.50
C SER A 104 0.21 -19.73 0.29
N PRO A 105 0.86 -20.84 -0.12
CA PRO A 105 0.46 -21.60 -1.29
C PRO A 105 -0.92 -22.20 -1.04
N MET A 106 -1.84 -21.97 -1.98
CA MET A 106 -3.18 -22.55 -1.93
C MET A 106 -3.12 -23.99 -2.42
N THR A 107 -3.75 -24.90 -1.69
CA THR A 107 -4.02 -26.28 -2.15
C THR A 107 -5.50 -26.37 -2.44
N VAL A 108 -5.87 -26.97 -3.58
CA VAL A 108 -7.27 -27.22 -3.93
C VAL A 108 -7.96 -27.95 -2.77
N GLY A 109 -9.08 -27.40 -2.28
CA GLY A 109 -9.84 -27.94 -1.16
C GLY A 109 -9.53 -27.36 0.24
N LYS A 110 -8.59 -26.40 0.38
CA LYS A 110 -8.36 -25.70 1.67
C LYS A 110 -8.57 -24.19 1.55
N TYR A 111 -9.58 -23.68 2.24
CA TYR A 111 -9.93 -22.25 2.26
C TYR A 111 -8.95 -21.40 3.08
N ASN A 112 -8.21 -22.00 4.03
CA ASN A 112 -7.22 -21.29 4.87
C ASN A 112 -5.78 -21.78 4.60
N PRO A 113 -5.10 -21.26 3.56
CA PRO A 113 -3.76 -21.71 3.18
C PRO A 113 -2.71 -21.32 4.24
N LYS A 114 -1.90 -22.30 4.64
CA LYS A 114 -0.88 -22.12 5.69
C LYS A 114 0.14 -21.06 5.30
N VAL A 115 0.34 -20.09 6.18
CA VAL A 115 1.40 -19.08 6.06
C VAL A 115 2.75 -19.71 6.35
N ARG A 116 3.71 -19.51 5.43
CA ARG A 116 5.11 -19.94 5.53
C ARG A 116 6.00 -18.70 5.47
N LEU A 117 6.57 -18.31 6.60
CA LEU A 117 7.55 -17.24 6.72
C LEU A 117 8.96 -17.81 6.50
N SER A 118 9.80 -17.09 5.76
CA SER A 118 11.21 -17.46 5.61
C SER A 118 11.93 -17.43 6.97
N PRO A 119 12.76 -18.43 7.30
CA PRO A 119 13.54 -18.44 8.53
C PRO A 119 14.72 -17.45 8.52
N ASP A 120 15.05 -16.87 7.35
CA ASP A 120 16.14 -15.88 7.24
C ASP A 120 15.73 -14.53 7.85
N VAL A 121 15.94 -14.38 9.15
CA VAL A 121 15.61 -13.17 9.91
C VAL A 121 16.36 -11.94 9.37
N ARG A 122 17.64 -12.11 8.99
CA ARG A 122 18.46 -10.99 8.49
C ARG A 122 17.96 -10.53 7.14
N GLY A 123 17.71 -11.45 6.20
CA GLY A 123 17.18 -11.11 4.88
C GLY A 123 15.79 -10.46 4.95
N ASN A 124 14.92 -10.92 5.86
CA ASN A 124 13.64 -10.27 6.14
C ASN A 124 13.81 -8.83 6.62
N GLY A 125 14.73 -8.60 7.56
CA GLY A 125 15.08 -7.27 8.04
C GLY A 125 15.57 -6.36 6.91
N ASP A 126 16.55 -6.82 6.13
CA ASP A 126 17.14 -6.07 5.04
C ASP A 126 16.08 -5.70 3.97
N ALA A 127 15.23 -6.66 3.58
CA ALA A 127 14.14 -6.45 2.61
C ALA A 127 13.11 -5.42 3.12
N CYS A 128 12.68 -5.56 4.37
CA CYS A 128 11.73 -4.67 5.01
C CYS A 128 12.29 -3.24 5.13
N TYR A 129 13.57 -3.12 5.50
CA TYR A 129 14.25 -1.83 5.56
C TYR A 129 14.34 -1.17 4.19
N ARG A 130 14.73 -1.90 3.14
CA ARG A 130 14.76 -1.39 1.76
C ARG A 130 13.38 -0.90 1.32
N HIS A 131 12.33 -1.65 1.65
CA HIS A 131 10.95 -1.27 1.37
C HIS A 131 10.58 0.06 2.03
N PHE A 132 10.79 0.20 3.35
CA PHE A 132 10.47 1.45 4.05
C PHE A 132 11.32 2.63 3.59
N ARG A 133 12.61 2.44 3.32
CA ARG A 133 13.45 3.52 2.76
C ARG A 133 13.00 3.94 1.37
N ARG A 134 12.45 3.03 0.55
CA ARG A 134 11.86 3.37 -0.75
C ARG A 134 10.60 4.19 -0.60
N LEU A 135 9.69 3.80 0.29
CA LEU A 135 8.50 4.60 0.60
C LEU A 135 8.89 5.96 1.18
N GLU A 136 9.91 6.00 2.04
CA GLU A 136 10.34 7.22 2.71
C GLU A 136 10.92 8.25 1.76
N ARG A 137 11.74 7.81 0.80
CA ARG A 137 12.25 8.69 -0.26
C ARG A 137 11.14 9.29 -1.11
N ARG A 138 9.99 8.63 -1.21
CA ARG A 138 8.88 9.07 -2.05
C ARG A 138 7.88 9.94 -1.31
N TRP A 139 7.53 9.56 -0.08
CA TRP A 139 6.41 10.14 0.66
C TRP A 139 6.82 10.81 1.97
N GLY A 140 8.09 10.74 2.36
CA GLY A 140 8.53 11.12 3.71
C GLY A 140 8.16 10.04 4.73
N GLY A 141 7.70 10.41 5.92
CA GLY A 141 7.30 9.41 6.93
C GLY A 141 6.11 8.56 6.46
N VAL A 142 6.07 7.28 6.81
CA VAL A 142 4.91 6.40 6.52
C VAL A 142 4.30 5.84 7.79
N ALA A 143 2.97 5.81 7.85
CA ALA A 143 2.22 5.11 8.89
C ALA A 143 1.71 3.79 8.33
N VAL A 144 2.05 2.68 8.98
CA VAL A 144 1.64 1.33 8.57
C VAL A 144 0.47 0.86 9.43
N VAL A 145 -0.61 0.48 8.75
CA VAL A 145 -1.76 -0.18 9.38
C VAL A 145 -1.73 -1.66 8.99
N ASN A 146 -1.50 -2.52 9.98
CA ASN A 146 -1.52 -3.97 9.81
C ASN A 146 -2.85 -4.55 10.26
N LEU A 147 -3.59 -5.14 9.31
CA LEU A 147 -4.93 -5.72 9.53
C LEU A 147 -4.93 -7.25 9.68
N VAL A 148 -3.76 -7.85 9.92
CA VAL A 148 -3.65 -9.30 10.08
C VAL A 148 -4.31 -9.74 11.38
N ASP A 149 -5.14 -10.79 11.31
CA ASP A 149 -5.75 -11.44 12.47
C ASP A 149 -4.66 -11.92 13.45
N LYS A 150 -4.75 -11.48 14.71
CA LYS A 150 -3.83 -11.84 15.80
C LYS A 150 -4.03 -13.30 16.24
N GLY A 151 -5.26 -13.79 16.25
CA GLY A 151 -5.64 -15.13 16.70
C GLY A 151 -5.49 -16.23 15.64
N GLY A 152 -5.46 -15.86 14.36
CA GLY A 152 -5.31 -16.80 13.25
C GLY A 152 -3.99 -17.57 13.26
N SER A 153 -4.04 -18.90 13.39
CA SER A 153 -2.83 -19.75 13.37
C SER A 153 -2.01 -19.54 12.09
N GLY A 154 -0.80 -18.99 12.22
CA GLY A 154 0.08 -18.61 11.11
C GLY A 154 -0.03 -17.15 10.65
N GLN A 155 -1.21 -16.54 10.68
CA GLN A 155 -1.40 -15.11 10.44
C GLN A 155 -0.83 -14.28 11.60
N GLY A 156 -1.17 -14.62 12.84
CA GLY A 156 -0.61 -13.95 14.02
C GLY A 156 0.92 -14.00 14.07
N ARG A 157 1.53 -15.13 13.69
CA ARG A 157 3.00 -15.27 13.60
C ARG A 157 3.62 -14.33 12.56
N LEU A 158 2.96 -14.15 11.41
CA LEU A 158 3.41 -13.22 10.37
C LEU A 158 3.25 -11.76 10.83
N GLY A 159 2.13 -11.43 11.48
CA GLY A 159 1.91 -10.11 12.08
C GLY A 159 2.96 -9.77 13.12
N GLU A 160 3.29 -10.72 13.99
CA GLU A 160 4.31 -10.53 15.03
C GLU A 160 5.72 -10.38 14.44
N ALA A 161 6.06 -11.21 13.45
CA ALA A 161 7.31 -11.03 12.71
C ALA A 161 7.40 -9.65 12.05
N PHE A 162 6.28 -9.15 11.50
CA PHE A 162 6.24 -7.83 10.87
C PHE A 162 6.38 -6.70 11.91
N ARG A 163 5.74 -6.83 13.07
CA ARG A 163 5.88 -5.90 14.20
C ARG A 163 7.34 -5.80 14.66
N ILE A 164 7.98 -6.95 14.92
CA ILE A 164 9.39 -7.02 15.37
C ILE A 164 10.31 -6.41 14.31
N THR A 165 10.11 -6.77 13.05
CA THR A 165 10.96 -6.29 11.94
C THR A 165 10.79 -4.78 11.72
N THR A 166 9.57 -4.25 11.83
CA THR A 166 9.32 -2.80 11.71
C THR A 166 9.99 -2.04 12.85
N ALA A 167 9.93 -2.57 14.08
CA ALA A 167 10.64 -1.98 15.22
C ALA A 167 12.16 -1.96 15.00
N ALA A 168 12.73 -3.02 14.42
CA ALA A 168 14.14 -3.05 14.02
C ALA A 168 14.45 -2.01 12.93
N CYS A 169 13.62 -1.90 11.89
CA CYS A 169 13.79 -0.90 10.82
C CYS A 169 13.77 0.53 11.37
N LYS A 170 12.89 0.82 12.34
CA LYS A 170 12.84 2.12 13.02
C LYS A 170 14.14 2.41 13.77
N ARG A 171 14.71 1.42 14.46
CA ARG A 171 16.02 1.53 15.12
C ARG A 171 17.16 1.74 14.11
N TRP A 172 17.02 1.22 12.89
CA TRP A 172 17.97 1.46 11.78
C TRP A 172 17.72 2.78 11.02
N GLY A 173 16.83 3.64 11.53
CA GLY A 173 16.60 4.97 10.99
C GLY A 173 15.52 5.09 9.92
N ALA A 174 14.65 4.08 9.73
CA ALA A 174 13.47 4.24 8.89
C ALA A 174 12.42 5.12 9.59
N ASN A 175 11.87 6.11 8.87
CA ASN A 175 10.78 6.95 9.38
C ASN A 175 9.43 6.24 9.21
N VAL A 176 9.12 5.32 10.13
CA VAL A 176 7.92 4.49 10.08
C VAL A 176 7.14 4.51 11.41
N GLY A 177 5.85 4.81 11.30
CA GLY A 177 4.83 4.58 12.33
C GLY A 177 4.15 3.23 12.11
N TRP A 178 3.61 2.64 13.18
CA TRP A 178 3.04 1.29 13.14
C TRP A 178 1.80 1.18 14.02
N GLY A 179 0.72 0.61 13.46
CA GLY A 179 -0.48 0.17 14.18
C GLY A 179 -0.87 -1.23 13.75
N TRP A 180 -1.22 -2.09 14.72
CA TRP A 180 -1.76 -3.43 14.45
C TRP A 180 -3.23 -3.46 14.86
N TRP A 181 -4.10 -3.30 13.87
CA TRP A 181 -5.55 -3.28 14.01
C TRP A 181 -6.12 -4.66 13.70
N ASP A 182 -6.54 -5.41 14.71
CA ASP A 182 -7.27 -6.65 14.46
C ASP A 182 -8.72 -6.31 14.13
N PHE A 183 -9.02 -6.25 12.84
CA PHE A 183 -10.33 -5.84 12.37
C PHE A 183 -11.45 -6.76 12.86
N HIS A 184 -11.21 -8.06 13.01
CA HIS A 184 -12.23 -9.00 13.47
C HIS A 184 -12.52 -8.85 14.96
N GLU A 185 -11.49 -8.59 15.76
CA GLU A 185 -11.63 -8.27 17.19
C GLU A 185 -12.45 -7.00 17.36
N ILE A 186 -12.09 -5.93 16.66
CA ILE A 186 -12.69 -4.60 16.80
C ILE A 186 -14.12 -4.59 16.28
N THR A 187 -14.38 -5.17 15.11
CA THR A 187 -15.75 -5.21 14.56
C THR A 187 -16.68 -6.10 15.38
N ARG A 188 -16.15 -7.13 16.05
CA ARG A 188 -16.94 -7.95 17.00
C ARG A 188 -17.33 -7.16 18.25
N GLU A 189 -16.48 -6.25 18.71
CA GLU A 189 -16.73 -5.47 19.92
C GLU A 189 -17.60 -4.23 19.68
N MET A 190 -17.37 -3.52 18.57
CA MET A 190 -17.90 -2.16 18.35
C MET A 190 -18.79 -2.05 17.11
N GLY A 191 -18.91 -3.11 16.31
CA GLY A 191 -19.59 -3.06 15.01
C GLY A 191 -18.70 -2.53 13.88
N TYR A 192 -19.17 -2.68 12.65
CA TYR A 192 -18.38 -2.38 11.44
C TYR A 192 -18.07 -0.89 11.29
N ASP A 193 -19.10 -0.03 11.39
CA ASP A 193 -18.97 1.40 11.10
C ASP A 193 -18.03 2.10 12.11
N GLU A 194 -18.25 1.88 13.41
CA GLU A 194 -17.38 2.44 14.46
C GLU A 194 -15.95 1.86 14.40
N GLY A 195 -15.81 0.59 13.98
CA GLY A 195 -14.51 -0.04 13.80
C GLY A 195 -13.67 0.57 12.68
N VAL A 196 -14.31 1.06 11.61
CA VAL A 196 -13.63 1.74 10.50
C VAL A 196 -13.21 3.16 10.90
N GLU A 197 -14.03 3.89 11.66
CA GLU A 197 -13.73 5.27 12.09
C GLU A 197 -12.51 5.38 13.02
N ARG A 198 -12.09 4.29 13.66
CA ARG A 198 -10.93 4.28 14.57
C ARG A 198 -9.59 3.97 13.91
N ILE A 199 -9.57 3.64 12.62
CA ILE A 199 -8.33 3.38 11.84
C ILE A 199 -7.62 4.69 11.52
#